data_AF-A0A529PE93-F1
#
_entry.id   AF-A0A529PE93-F1
#
_cell.length_a   1.000
_cell.length_b   1.000
_cell.length_c   1.000
_cell.angle_alpha   90.00
_cell.angle_beta   90.00
_cell.angle_gamma   90.00
#
_symmetry.space_group_name_H-M   'P 1'
#
loop_
_entity.id
_entity.type
_entity.pdbx_description
1 polymer ?
#
loop_
_entity_poly.entity_id
_entity_poly.type
_entity_poly.pdbx_seq_one_letter_code
_entity_poly.pdbx_strand_id
1 'polypeptide(L)'
;LLTCARGQRVGIFGEPGVGKSILLSDIVSGTDADVAVVALVGERGREVREFLEHQLGPEGRQRAIVVVATSDRPAIERVKAAYVATSIAEYFRDQGKHVLLAMDNITRFARAQREIGLASGEPPTRRGFPSSLFAVLPRLLERSGPGRVGSITSLYSVLLEGDGTLDPVAEEIQALLDGHVFLSNELAQRNHFPAIDVLRSRSRLMDAVVPPVHRADASRLRELLARYADIELLLRVGEYEKGGDAVADEAVAKIDAINAFLRQASATHESIEKTRQRMREIAYEGA
;
A
#
# COMPACT_ATOMS: atom_id res chain seq x y z
N LEU A 1 -4.55 -4.64 -12.11
CA LEU A 1 -5.05 -3.30 -11.74
C LEU A 1 -4.00 -2.37 -11.14
N LEU A 2 -3.11 -2.86 -10.24
CA LEU A 2 -2.07 -2.07 -9.58
C LEU A 2 -0.74 -2.84 -9.51
N THR A 3 -0.31 -3.44 -10.62
CA THR A 3 0.82 -4.39 -10.61
C THR A 3 2.10 -3.72 -10.13
N CYS A 4 2.72 -4.33 -9.13
CA CYS A 4 3.99 -3.87 -8.56
C CYS A 4 5.18 -4.58 -9.21
N ALA A 5 6.30 -3.88 -9.32
CA ALA A 5 7.55 -4.39 -9.87
C ALA A 5 8.57 -4.72 -8.76
N ARG A 6 9.49 -5.65 -9.03
CA ARG A 6 10.66 -5.86 -8.17
C ARG A 6 11.48 -4.58 -8.13
N GLY A 7 11.84 -4.13 -6.93
CA GLY A 7 12.56 -2.87 -6.72
C GLY A 7 11.66 -1.62 -6.65
N GLN A 8 10.34 -1.77 -6.75
CA GLN A 8 9.43 -0.62 -6.66
C GLN A 8 9.22 -0.17 -5.22
N ARG A 9 9.03 1.15 -5.02
CA ARG A 9 8.67 1.75 -3.75
C ARG A 9 7.20 2.18 -3.79
N VAL A 10 6.36 1.61 -2.93
CA VAL A 10 4.91 1.81 -2.94
C VAL A 10 4.42 2.25 -1.57
N GLY A 11 3.54 3.25 -1.54
CA GLY A 11 2.91 3.70 -0.29
C GLY A 11 1.54 3.04 -0.10
N ILE A 12 1.19 2.67 1.12
CA ILE A 12 -0.14 2.14 1.49
C ILE A 12 -0.82 3.16 2.39
N PHE A 13 -1.70 3.97 1.82
CA PHE A 13 -2.33 5.10 2.48
C PHE A 13 -3.69 4.69 3.05
N GLY A 14 -3.98 5.08 4.28
CA GLY A 14 -5.33 4.89 4.82
C GLY A 14 -5.50 5.36 6.26
N GLU A 15 -6.75 5.54 6.67
CA GLU A 15 -7.15 5.86 8.03
C GLU A 15 -6.91 4.66 8.99
N PRO A 16 -6.93 4.87 10.33
CA PRO A 16 -7.02 3.75 11.27
C PRO A 16 -8.20 2.82 10.95
N GLY A 17 -8.02 1.51 11.14
CA GLY A 17 -9.13 0.53 11.05
C GLY A 17 -9.50 0.05 9.64
N VAL A 18 -8.94 0.61 8.56
CA VAL A 18 -9.25 0.20 7.18
C VAL A 18 -8.53 -1.08 6.70
N GLY A 19 -7.84 -1.79 7.59
CA GLY A 19 -7.19 -3.07 7.27
C GLY A 19 -5.73 -3.00 6.78
N LYS A 20 -5.00 -1.89 7.02
CA LYS A 20 -3.59 -1.72 6.59
C LYS A 20 -2.67 -2.87 7.05
N SER A 21 -2.69 -3.21 8.34
CA SER A 21 -1.77 -4.20 8.91
C SER A 21 -2.11 -5.62 8.43
N ILE A 22 -3.39 -5.93 8.20
CA ILE A 22 -3.84 -7.18 7.59
C ILE A 22 -3.32 -7.27 6.15
N LEU A 23 -3.53 -6.23 5.33
CA LEU A 23 -3.02 -6.19 3.96
C LEU A 23 -1.50 -6.35 3.91
N LEU A 24 -0.76 -5.64 4.77
CA LEU A 24 0.69 -5.78 4.87
C LEU A 24 1.09 -7.22 5.21
N SER A 25 0.40 -7.85 6.17
CA SER A 25 0.68 -9.23 6.55
C SER A 25 0.41 -10.23 5.43
N ASP A 26 -0.73 -10.06 4.74
CA ASP A 26 -1.11 -10.90 3.60
C ASP A 26 -0.07 -10.78 2.46
N ILE A 27 0.45 -9.56 2.21
CA ILE A 27 1.52 -9.34 1.24
C ILE A 27 2.84 -9.97 1.71
N VAL A 28 3.24 -9.77 2.97
CA VAL A 28 4.47 -10.37 3.52
C VAL A 28 4.43 -11.90 3.45
N SER A 29 3.25 -12.49 3.67
CA SER A 29 3.06 -13.94 3.65
C SER A 29 2.93 -14.51 2.24
N GLY A 30 2.33 -13.76 1.31
CA GLY A 30 2.04 -14.22 -0.05
C GLY A 30 3.07 -13.87 -1.12
N THR A 31 3.99 -12.95 -0.84
CA THR A 31 4.95 -12.49 -1.85
C THR A 31 6.06 -13.51 -2.06
N ASP A 32 6.39 -13.75 -3.33
CA ASP A 32 7.60 -14.45 -3.76
C ASP A 32 8.84 -13.56 -3.62
N ALA A 33 9.25 -13.33 -2.37
CA ALA A 33 10.48 -12.65 -1.99
C ALA A 33 11.40 -13.64 -1.26
N ASP A 34 12.70 -13.57 -1.53
CA ASP A 34 13.70 -14.39 -0.85
C ASP A 34 13.76 -14.11 0.66
N VAL A 35 13.57 -12.83 1.04
CA VAL A 35 13.61 -12.34 2.42
C VAL A 35 12.54 -11.27 2.60
N ALA A 36 11.76 -11.36 3.67
CA ALA A 36 10.93 -10.27 4.13
C ALA A 36 11.59 -9.56 5.32
N VAL A 37 11.59 -8.22 5.30
CA VAL A 37 12.03 -7.38 6.41
C VAL A 37 10.87 -6.47 6.80
N VAL A 38 10.43 -6.54 8.04
CA VAL A 38 9.31 -5.75 8.56
C VAL A 38 9.81 -4.78 9.63
N ALA A 39 9.52 -3.49 9.46
CA ALA A 39 9.81 -2.45 10.44
C ALA A 39 8.50 -1.99 11.09
N LEU A 40 8.36 -2.22 12.39
CA LEU A 40 7.23 -1.74 13.19
C LEU A 40 7.70 -0.54 14.02
N VAL A 41 7.34 0.67 13.58
CA VAL A 41 7.88 1.94 14.09
C VAL A 41 6.80 2.74 14.80
N GLY A 42 6.97 2.92 16.10
CA GLY A 42 6.08 3.75 16.93
C GLY A 42 4.67 3.19 17.12
N GLU A 43 4.46 1.92 16.81
CA GLU A 43 3.20 1.20 17.04
C GLU A 43 3.06 0.81 18.52
N ARG A 44 1.82 0.64 18.99
CA ARG A 44 1.61 0.24 20.39
C ARG A 44 2.05 -1.21 20.58
N GLY A 45 2.59 -1.55 21.76
CA GLY A 45 3.07 -2.90 22.05
C GLY A 45 2.01 -4.00 21.84
N ARG A 46 0.73 -3.72 22.11
CA ARG A 46 -0.38 -4.64 21.83
C ARG A 46 -0.62 -4.85 20.34
N GLU A 47 -0.47 -3.80 19.53
CA GLU A 47 -0.66 -3.83 18.07
C GLU A 47 0.51 -4.58 17.41
N VAL A 48 1.73 -4.40 17.93
CA VAL A 48 2.90 -5.21 17.55
C VAL A 48 2.68 -6.68 17.86
N ARG A 49 2.18 -7.01 19.06
CA ARG A 49 1.89 -8.39 19.43
C ARG A 49 0.83 -8.99 18.51
N GLU A 50 -0.27 -8.29 18.29
CA GLU A 50 -1.34 -8.69 17.37
C GLU A 50 -0.80 -8.99 15.96
N PHE A 51 0.02 -8.08 15.42
CA PHE A 51 0.64 -8.25 14.12
C PHE A 51 1.52 -9.50 14.06
N LEU A 52 2.38 -9.71 15.05
CA LEU A 52 3.30 -10.85 15.07
C LEU A 52 2.56 -12.16 15.32
N GLU A 53 1.66 -12.18 16.31
CA GLU A 53 1.05 -13.40 16.81
C GLU A 53 -0.08 -13.91 15.93
N HIS A 54 -0.90 -13.01 15.40
CA HIS A 54 -2.13 -13.36 14.72
C HIS A 54 -2.09 -13.05 13.23
N GLN A 55 -1.60 -11.88 12.83
CA GLN A 55 -1.65 -11.47 11.42
C GLN A 55 -0.55 -12.15 10.61
N LEU A 56 0.71 -12.04 11.05
CA LEU A 56 1.86 -12.64 10.38
C LEU A 56 1.96 -14.14 10.69
N GLY A 57 1.51 -14.53 11.89
CA GLY A 57 1.49 -15.91 12.34
C GLY A 57 2.89 -16.54 12.45
N PRO A 58 2.95 -17.85 12.76
CA PRO A 58 4.22 -18.58 12.88
C PRO A 58 4.97 -18.69 11.54
N GLU A 59 4.25 -18.96 10.45
CA GLU A 59 4.84 -19.19 9.12
C GLU A 59 5.41 -17.91 8.50
N GLY A 60 4.70 -16.78 8.63
CA GLY A 60 5.22 -15.48 8.21
C GLY A 60 6.44 -15.08 9.03
N ARG A 61 6.43 -15.33 10.35
CA ARG A 61 7.57 -15.03 11.25
C ARG A 61 8.83 -15.82 10.92
N GLN A 62 8.72 -17.05 10.44
CA GLN A 62 9.90 -17.84 10.03
C GLN A 62 10.58 -17.26 8.77
N ARG A 63 9.85 -16.49 7.96
CA ARG A 63 10.34 -15.91 6.70
C ARG A 63 10.67 -14.41 6.80
N ALA A 64 10.37 -13.80 7.95
CA ALA A 64 10.47 -12.36 8.13
C ALA A 64 11.45 -11.99 9.25
N ILE A 65 12.33 -11.04 8.97
CA ILE A 65 13.12 -10.34 9.98
C ILE A 65 12.30 -9.14 10.44
N VAL A 66 11.91 -9.12 11.72
CA VAL A 66 11.12 -8.01 12.26
C VAL A 66 11.98 -7.12 13.15
N VAL A 67 12.02 -5.84 12.82
CA VAL A 67 12.64 -4.79 13.63
C VAL A 67 11.53 -3.95 14.26
N VAL A 68 11.54 -3.84 15.58
CA VAL A 68 10.48 -3.18 16.34
C VAL A 68 11.06 -2.06 17.20
N ALA A 69 10.43 -0.89 17.15
CA ALA A 69 10.55 0.13 18.19
C ALA A 69 9.15 0.66 18.52
N THR A 70 8.63 0.29 19.69
CA THR A 70 7.27 0.61 20.12
C THR A 70 7.09 2.09 20.47
N SER A 71 5.84 2.54 20.61
CA SER A 71 5.48 3.94 20.89
C SER A 71 6.07 4.52 22.18
N ASP A 72 6.37 3.68 23.17
CA ASP A 72 7.00 4.03 24.46
C ASP A 72 8.52 4.21 24.37
N ARG A 73 9.13 3.89 23.20
CA ARG A 73 10.57 4.03 22.99
C ARG A 73 10.96 5.47 22.61
N PRO A 74 12.18 5.91 22.99
CA PRO A 74 12.70 7.22 22.60
C PRO A 74 12.61 7.46 21.09
N ALA A 75 12.36 8.71 20.68
CA ALA A 75 12.24 9.06 19.26
C ALA A 75 13.43 8.60 18.42
N ILE A 76 14.65 8.70 18.97
CA ILE A 76 15.86 8.25 18.29
C ILE A 76 15.86 6.75 18.01
N GLU A 77 15.34 5.93 18.93
CA GLU A 77 15.22 4.48 18.75
C GLU A 77 14.20 4.16 17.66
N ARG A 78 13.05 4.85 17.65
CA ARG A 78 12.03 4.72 16.60
C ARG A 78 12.58 5.08 15.21
N VAL A 79 13.33 6.18 15.10
CA VAL A 79 14.01 6.56 13.85
C VAL A 79 15.05 5.51 13.44
N LYS A 80 15.84 4.99 14.39
CA LYS A 80 16.86 3.98 14.12
C LYS A 80 16.26 2.65 13.67
N ALA A 81 15.10 2.22 14.19
CA ALA A 81 14.44 1.00 13.75
C ALA A 81 14.19 0.98 12.24
N ALA A 82 13.71 2.10 11.66
CA ALA A 82 13.52 2.23 10.21
C ALA A 82 14.85 2.06 9.44
N TYR A 83 15.91 2.70 9.91
CA TYR A 83 17.23 2.59 9.30
C TYR A 83 17.85 1.21 9.44
N VAL A 84 17.68 0.55 10.58
CA VAL A 84 18.17 -0.81 10.83
C VAL A 84 17.47 -1.79 9.88
N ALA A 85 16.15 -1.74 9.80
CA ALA A 85 15.39 -2.56 8.85
C ALA A 85 15.83 -2.35 7.40
N THR A 86 16.01 -1.08 6.99
CA THR A 86 16.49 -0.75 5.65
C THR A 86 17.90 -1.30 5.40
N SER A 87 18.79 -1.20 6.39
CA SER A 87 20.17 -1.71 6.27
C SER A 87 20.21 -3.25 6.20
N ILE A 88 19.32 -3.94 6.91
CA ILE A 88 19.14 -5.39 6.79
C ILE A 88 18.68 -5.75 5.38
N ALA A 89 17.72 -5.01 4.82
CA ALA A 89 17.24 -5.23 3.46
C ALA A 89 18.35 -5.01 2.41
N GLU A 90 19.17 -3.96 2.58
CA GLU A 90 20.35 -3.71 1.72
C GLU A 90 21.37 -4.84 1.79
N TYR A 91 21.65 -5.37 2.98
CA TYR A 91 22.55 -6.50 3.12
C TYR A 91 22.11 -7.68 2.25
N PHE A 92 20.83 -8.10 2.34
CA PHE A 92 20.33 -9.20 1.53
C PHE A 92 20.27 -8.88 0.03
N ARG A 93 19.89 -7.66 -0.34
CA ARG A 93 19.94 -7.18 -1.74
C ARG A 93 21.34 -7.35 -2.33
N ASP A 94 22.36 -6.97 -1.57
CA ASP A 94 23.76 -7.01 -2.01
C ASP A 94 24.31 -8.45 -2.05
N GLN A 95 23.66 -9.39 -1.36
CA GLN A 95 23.86 -10.85 -1.52
C GLN A 95 23.07 -11.45 -2.71
N GLY A 96 22.46 -10.62 -3.56
CA GLY A 96 21.70 -11.07 -4.73
C GLY A 96 20.27 -11.52 -4.44
N LYS A 97 19.72 -11.17 -3.27
CA LYS A 97 18.35 -11.51 -2.89
C LYS A 97 17.33 -10.47 -3.34
N HIS A 98 16.12 -10.92 -3.63
CA HIS A 98 14.93 -10.08 -3.82
C HIS A 98 14.21 -9.94 -2.48
N VAL A 99 14.32 -8.76 -1.88
CA VAL A 99 13.84 -8.45 -0.55
C VAL A 99 12.53 -7.68 -0.62
N LEU A 100 11.57 -8.04 0.22
CA LEU A 100 10.41 -7.22 0.54
C LEU A 100 10.68 -6.45 1.83
N LEU A 101 10.67 -5.11 1.79
CA LEU A 101 10.76 -4.24 2.97
C LEU A 101 9.37 -3.65 3.26
N ALA A 102 8.72 -4.08 4.34
CA ALA A 102 7.46 -3.49 4.80
C ALA A 102 7.71 -2.58 6.02
N MET A 103 7.25 -1.34 5.99
CA MET A 103 7.41 -0.38 7.08
C MET A 103 6.05 0.13 7.56
N ASP A 104 5.69 -0.23 8.80
CA ASP A 104 4.46 0.20 9.48
C ASP A 104 4.79 1.05 10.72
N ASN A 105 4.69 2.39 10.68
CA ASN A 105 4.44 3.21 9.49
C ASN A 105 5.42 4.37 9.35
N ILE A 106 5.58 4.86 8.12
CA ILE A 106 6.49 5.98 7.81
C ILE A 106 5.99 7.30 8.42
N THR A 107 4.69 7.43 8.70
CA THR A 107 4.13 8.59 9.42
C THR A 107 4.67 8.68 10.85
N ARG A 108 4.80 7.55 11.56
CA ARG A 108 5.38 7.48 12.91
C ARG A 108 6.87 7.76 12.90
N PHE A 109 7.58 7.31 11.87
CA PHE A 109 8.98 7.72 11.62
C PHE A 109 9.08 9.24 11.48
N ALA A 110 8.25 9.86 10.64
CA ALA A 110 8.25 11.29 10.43
C ALA A 110 7.96 12.09 11.72
N ARG A 111 7.00 11.61 12.53
CA ARG A 111 6.69 12.19 13.85
C ARG A 111 7.86 12.05 14.83
N ALA A 112 8.55 10.92 14.83
CA ALA A 112 9.74 10.73 15.65
C ALA A 112 10.89 11.66 15.21
N GLN A 113 11.13 11.80 13.92
CA GLN A 113 12.13 12.73 13.38
C GLN A 113 11.78 14.20 13.71
N ARG A 114 10.50 14.56 13.68
CA ARG A 114 10.02 15.88 14.15
C ARG A 114 10.36 16.13 15.61
N GLU A 115 10.11 15.15 16.49
CA GLU A 115 10.43 15.26 17.92
C GLU A 115 11.92 15.52 18.15
N ILE A 116 12.79 14.81 17.42
CA ILE A 116 14.25 15.01 17.47
C ILE A 116 14.64 16.41 16.99
N GLY A 117 14.09 16.87 15.86
CA GLY A 117 14.41 18.19 15.31
C GLY A 117 14.00 19.32 16.26
N LEU A 118 12.79 19.24 16.82
CA LEU A 118 12.30 20.22 17.79
C LEU A 118 13.15 20.23 19.07
N ALA A 119 13.53 19.05 19.59
CA ALA A 119 14.41 18.94 20.75
C ALA A 119 15.83 19.49 20.48
N SER A 120 16.25 19.48 19.22
CA SER A 120 17.54 20.05 18.76
C SER A 120 17.45 21.55 18.46
N GLY A 121 16.29 22.19 18.71
CA GLY A 121 16.09 23.62 18.49
C GLY A 121 15.73 24.02 17.05
N GLU A 122 15.40 23.06 16.17
CA GLU A 122 14.98 23.39 14.81
C GLU A 122 13.58 24.04 14.82
N PRO A 123 13.38 25.17 14.11
CA PRO A 123 12.07 25.78 14.00
C PRO A 123 11.13 24.91 13.15
N PRO A 124 9.83 24.81 13.51
CA PRO A 124 8.83 24.18 12.65
C PRO A 124 8.58 25.07 11.42
N THR A 125 8.75 24.53 10.21
CA THR A 125 8.63 25.31 8.97
C THR A 125 7.31 25.00 8.24
N ARG A 126 7.15 23.77 7.74
CA ARG A 126 5.94 23.34 7.01
C ARG A 126 4.96 22.66 7.95
N ARG A 127 3.85 23.34 8.26
CA ARG A 127 2.72 22.81 9.05
C ARG A 127 3.17 22.09 10.33
N GLY A 128 4.16 22.64 11.04
CA GLY A 128 4.64 22.08 12.30
C GLY A 128 5.82 21.10 12.19
N PHE A 129 6.28 20.76 10.98
CA PHE A 129 7.44 19.88 10.76
C PHE A 129 8.74 20.68 10.51
N PRO A 130 9.88 20.30 11.14
CA PRO A 130 11.19 20.85 10.83
C PRO A 130 11.65 20.55 9.40
N SER A 131 12.57 21.36 8.86
CA SER A 131 13.14 21.14 7.52
C SER A 131 13.97 19.85 7.44
N SER A 132 14.58 19.41 8.54
CA SER A 132 15.36 18.17 8.57
C SER A 132 14.54 16.93 8.20
N LEU A 133 13.24 16.90 8.49
CA LEU A 133 12.38 15.78 8.10
C LEU A 133 12.35 15.60 6.58
N PHE A 134 12.14 16.69 5.84
CA PHE A 134 12.03 16.65 4.37
C PHE A 134 13.38 16.35 3.70
N ALA A 135 14.51 16.56 4.39
CA ALA A 135 15.82 16.09 3.94
C ALA A 135 16.05 14.61 4.25
N VAL A 136 15.47 14.09 5.33
CA VAL A 136 15.66 12.72 5.81
C VAL A 136 14.76 11.73 5.06
N LEU A 137 13.51 12.09 4.74
CA LEU A 137 12.57 11.21 4.05
C LEU A 137 13.12 10.68 2.71
N PRO A 138 13.56 11.52 1.75
CA PRO A 138 14.13 11.03 0.50
C PRO A 138 15.34 10.13 0.74
N ARG A 139 16.24 10.50 1.67
CA ARG A 139 17.44 9.70 1.99
C ARG A 139 17.11 8.31 2.52
N LEU A 140 15.98 8.13 3.20
CA LEU A 140 15.54 6.82 3.65
C LEU A 140 14.86 6.05 2.50
N LEU A 141 13.94 6.68 1.77
CA LEU A 141 13.14 6.02 0.73
C LEU A 141 13.98 5.61 -0.50
N GLU A 142 14.98 6.41 -0.87
CA GLU A 142 15.89 6.16 -2.01
C GLU A 142 16.90 5.02 -1.76
N ARG A 143 16.93 4.44 -0.55
CA ARG A 143 17.76 3.26 -0.25
C ARG A 143 17.17 1.96 -0.76
N SER A 144 15.85 1.93 -0.96
CA SER A 144 15.13 0.84 -1.62
C SER A 144 15.23 0.98 -3.13
N GLY A 145 15.13 -0.14 -3.86
CA GLY A 145 15.30 -0.14 -5.31
C GLY A 145 16.01 -1.38 -5.86
N PRO A 146 16.18 -1.45 -7.19
CA PRO A 146 17.05 -2.44 -7.82
C PRO A 146 18.52 -2.21 -7.40
N GLY A 147 19.19 -3.27 -7.00
CA GLY A 147 20.64 -3.31 -6.80
C GLY A 147 21.36 -3.90 -8.02
N ARG A 148 22.67 -4.15 -7.88
CA ARG A 148 23.47 -4.77 -8.96
C ARG A 148 23.08 -6.23 -9.23
N VAL A 149 22.70 -6.97 -8.18
CA VAL A 149 22.43 -8.42 -8.23
C VAL A 149 21.12 -8.84 -7.56
N GLY A 150 20.54 -7.98 -6.72
CA GLY A 150 19.27 -8.21 -6.01
C GLY A 150 18.37 -6.97 -6.08
N SER A 151 17.28 -6.95 -5.32
CA SER A 151 16.38 -5.79 -5.28
C SER A 151 15.71 -5.63 -3.92
N ILE A 152 15.34 -4.41 -3.55
CA ILE A 152 14.44 -4.14 -2.42
C ILE A 152 13.15 -3.55 -2.98
N THR A 153 12.06 -4.32 -2.92
CA THR A 153 10.71 -3.80 -3.13
C THR A 153 10.17 -3.35 -1.78
N SER A 154 9.72 -2.10 -1.67
CA SER A 154 9.35 -1.54 -0.36
C SER A 154 7.92 -1.07 -0.30
N LEU A 155 7.25 -1.39 0.82
CA LEU A 155 5.90 -0.96 1.16
C LEU A 155 5.96 -0.05 2.39
N TYR A 156 5.56 1.20 2.23
CA TYR A 156 5.50 2.17 3.32
C TYR A 156 4.04 2.44 3.65
N SER A 157 3.53 1.95 4.78
CA SER A 157 2.18 2.36 5.18
C SER A 157 2.21 3.80 5.66
N VAL A 158 1.20 4.56 5.27
CA VAL A 158 1.03 5.98 5.61
C VAL A 158 -0.30 6.11 6.32
N LEU A 159 -0.24 6.64 7.54
CA LEU A 159 -1.43 6.97 8.30
C LEU A 159 -1.97 8.32 7.81
N LEU A 160 -3.20 8.32 7.30
CA LEU A 160 -3.91 9.55 6.94
C LEU A 160 -4.71 10.08 8.14
N GLU A 161 -4.77 11.40 8.27
CA GLU A 161 -5.72 12.11 9.12
C GLU A 161 -6.78 12.77 8.23
N GLY A 162 -8.06 12.43 8.43
CA GLY A 162 -9.15 12.88 7.56
C GLY A 162 -8.97 12.41 6.11
N ASP A 163 -9.28 13.28 5.14
CA ASP A 163 -9.17 12.96 3.71
C ASP A 163 -7.71 12.87 3.19
N GLY A 164 -6.72 13.16 4.04
CA GLY A 164 -5.30 13.12 3.73
C GLY A 164 -4.77 14.28 2.88
N THR A 165 -5.64 15.19 2.40
CA THR A 165 -5.24 16.30 1.52
C THR A 165 -4.43 17.39 2.25
N LEU A 166 -4.46 17.38 3.58
CA LEU A 166 -3.82 18.36 4.45
C LEU A 166 -2.58 17.84 5.19
N ASP A 167 -2.19 16.58 5.00
CA ASP A 167 -1.00 16.02 5.66
C ASP A 167 0.26 16.24 4.80
N PRO A 168 1.19 17.15 5.21
CA PRO A 168 2.41 17.43 4.44
C PRO A 168 3.34 16.21 4.34
N VAL A 169 3.27 15.27 5.29
CA VAL A 169 4.06 14.05 5.27
C VAL A 169 3.51 13.10 4.23
N ALA A 170 2.18 12.92 4.19
CA ALA A 170 1.53 12.09 3.18
C ALA A 170 1.78 12.62 1.77
N GLU A 171 1.66 13.94 1.56
CA GLU A 171 1.94 14.60 0.29
C GLU A 171 3.39 14.35 -0.18
N GLU A 172 4.36 14.59 0.70
CA GLU A 172 5.79 14.38 0.39
C GLU A 172 6.08 12.92 0.05
N ILE A 173 5.57 11.98 0.85
CA ILE A 173 5.76 10.54 0.60
C ILE A 173 5.12 10.14 -0.75
N GLN A 174 3.91 10.62 -1.05
CA GLN A 174 3.24 10.31 -2.32
C GLN A 174 4.02 10.86 -3.53
N ALA A 175 4.70 12.00 -3.38
CA ALA A 175 5.56 12.56 -4.41
C ALA A 175 6.82 11.69 -4.65
N LEU A 176 7.46 11.24 -3.56
CA LEU A 176 8.73 10.49 -3.60
C LEU A 176 8.59 9.03 -4.07
N LEU A 177 7.42 8.40 -3.89
CA LEU A 177 7.22 6.98 -4.20
C LEU A 177 6.82 6.72 -5.66
N ASP A 178 7.05 5.47 -6.11
CA ASP A 178 6.77 5.01 -7.47
C ASP A 178 5.31 4.53 -7.65
N GLY A 179 4.47 4.72 -6.64
CA GLY A 179 3.09 4.26 -6.62
C GLY A 179 2.47 4.36 -5.24
N HIS A 180 1.15 4.23 -5.19
CA HIS A 180 0.39 4.27 -3.97
C HIS A 180 -0.88 3.41 -4.07
N VAL A 181 -1.23 2.80 -2.95
CA VAL A 181 -2.48 2.07 -2.73
C VAL A 181 -3.25 2.83 -1.66
N PHE A 182 -4.41 3.37 -2.01
CA PHE A 182 -5.32 3.99 -1.05
C PHE A 182 -6.30 2.96 -0.53
N LEU A 183 -6.44 2.91 0.79
CA LEU A 183 -7.48 2.15 1.48
C LEU A 183 -8.63 3.07 1.87
N SER A 184 -9.84 2.73 1.45
CA SER A 184 -11.05 3.50 1.65
C SER A 184 -11.79 3.07 2.91
N ASN A 185 -12.13 4.05 3.75
CA ASN A 185 -13.00 3.84 4.90
C ASN A 185 -14.41 3.41 4.45
N GLU A 186 -14.91 3.94 3.35
CA GLU A 186 -16.21 3.56 2.79
C GLU A 186 -16.26 2.09 2.36
N LEU A 187 -15.20 1.59 1.71
CA LEU A 187 -15.10 0.16 1.36
C LEU A 187 -15.04 -0.71 2.62
N ALA A 188 -14.25 -0.30 3.61
CA ALA A 188 -14.14 -1.02 4.88
C ALA A 188 -15.49 -1.10 5.63
N GLN A 189 -16.25 0.00 5.67
CA GLN A 189 -17.59 0.06 6.28
C GLN A 189 -18.61 -0.85 5.56
N ARG A 190 -18.44 -1.06 4.25
CA ARG A 190 -19.23 -2.01 3.45
C ARG A 190 -18.72 -3.46 3.53
N ASN A 191 -17.80 -3.76 4.45
CA ASN A 191 -17.14 -5.06 4.59
C ASN A 191 -16.47 -5.55 3.29
N HIS A 192 -15.92 -4.62 2.51
CA HIS A 192 -15.16 -4.91 1.30
C HIS A 192 -13.67 -4.94 1.64
N PHE A 193 -13.09 -6.14 1.76
CA PHE A 193 -11.67 -6.34 2.05
C PHE A 193 -10.94 -7.14 0.97
N PRO A 194 -9.70 -6.78 0.61
CA PRO A 194 -8.98 -5.56 1.02
C PRO A 194 -9.71 -4.28 0.58
N ALA A 195 -9.69 -3.24 1.41
CA ALA A 195 -10.45 -2.01 1.20
C ALA A 195 -9.79 -1.07 0.18
N ILE A 196 -9.25 -1.60 -0.92
CA ILE A 196 -8.45 -0.85 -1.89
C ILE A 196 -9.36 -0.03 -2.81
N ASP A 197 -9.20 1.29 -2.76
CA ASP A 197 -9.77 2.18 -3.76
C ASP A 197 -8.92 2.13 -5.02
N VAL A 198 -9.36 1.34 -6.00
CA VAL A 198 -8.63 1.15 -7.26
C VAL A 198 -8.48 2.45 -8.02
N LEU A 199 -9.50 3.32 -8.03
CA LEU A 199 -9.52 4.54 -8.83
C LEU A 199 -8.53 5.58 -8.27
N ARG A 200 -8.43 5.71 -6.95
CA ARG A 200 -7.44 6.57 -6.27
C ARG A 200 -6.04 5.97 -6.23
N SER A 201 -5.90 4.66 -6.43
CA SER A 201 -4.61 3.97 -6.40
C SER A 201 -3.91 3.93 -7.76
N ARG A 202 -2.58 3.89 -7.75
CA ARG A 202 -1.76 3.80 -8.96
C ARG A 202 -0.41 3.14 -8.71
N SER A 203 0.04 2.29 -9.65
CA SER A 203 1.45 1.89 -9.78
C SER A 203 2.04 2.60 -11.01
N ARG A 204 3.11 3.39 -10.85
CA ARG A 204 3.76 4.09 -11.98
C ARG A 204 4.57 3.15 -12.88
N LEU A 205 4.90 1.95 -12.39
CA LEU A 205 5.67 0.95 -13.12
C LEU A 205 4.81 -0.13 -13.78
N MET A 206 3.50 -0.16 -13.52
CA MET A 206 2.61 -1.21 -14.05
C MET A 206 2.76 -1.36 -15.57
N ASP A 207 2.74 -0.26 -16.32
CA ASP A 207 2.84 -0.31 -17.78
C ASP A 207 4.17 -0.90 -18.26
N ALA A 208 5.25 -0.76 -17.51
CA ALA A 208 6.55 -1.30 -17.87
C ALA A 208 6.66 -2.82 -17.59
N VAL A 209 5.83 -3.37 -16.71
CA VAL A 209 5.98 -4.75 -16.21
C VAL A 209 4.86 -5.71 -16.58
N VAL A 210 3.83 -5.23 -17.28
CA VAL A 210 2.71 -6.07 -17.73
C VAL A 210 2.62 -6.15 -19.25
N PRO A 211 2.19 -7.31 -19.81
CA PRO A 211 1.91 -7.43 -21.23
C PRO A 211 0.78 -6.48 -21.69
N PRO A 212 0.73 -6.08 -22.97
CA PRO A 212 -0.31 -5.20 -23.50
C PRO A 212 -1.74 -5.68 -23.25
N VAL A 213 -1.98 -7.00 -23.30
CA VAL A 213 -3.29 -7.60 -23.02
C VAL A 213 -3.72 -7.34 -21.57
N HIS A 214 -2.85 -7.61 -20.59
CA HIS A 214 -3.15 -7.30 -19.18
C HIS A 214 -3.40 -5.81 -18.99
N ARG A 215 -2.63 -4.93 -19.67
CA ARG A 215 -2.88 -3.49 -19.60
C ARG A 215 -4.27 -3.13 -20.11
N ALA A 216 -4.70 -3.68 -21.25
CA ALA A 216 -6.02 -3.45 -21.82
C ALA A 216 -7.15 -3.92 -20.89
N ASP A 217 -7.05 -5.15 -20.36
CA ASP A 217 -8.03 -5.72 -19.43
C ASP A 217 -8.16 -4.83 -18.17
N ALA A 218 -7.02 -4.40 -17.60
CA ALA A 218 -7.00 -3.55 -16.42
C ALA A 218 -7.60 -2.16 -16.70
N SER A 219 -7.29 -1.56 -17.85
CA SER A 219 -7.89 -0.29 -18.28
C SER A 219 -9.40 -0.42 -18.43
N ARG A 220 -9.90 -1.52 -18.99
CA ARG A 220 -11.35 -1.75 -19.14
C ARG A 220 -12.05 -1.85 -17.79
N LEU A 221 -11.53 -2.61 -16.84
CA LEU A 221 -12.12 -2.69 -15.49
C LEU A 221 -12.12 -1.33 -14.79
N ARG A 222 -11.05 -0.53 -14.94
CA ARG A 222 -10.99 0.83 -14.36
C ARG A 222 -11.99 1.77 -15.01
N GLU A 223 -12.20 1.68 -16.31
CA GLU A 223 -13.22 2.45 -17.04
C GLU A 223 -14.63 2.12 -16.51
N LEU A 224 -14.95 0.84 -16.37
CA LEU A 224 -16.23 0.40 -15.82
C LEU A 224 -16.42 0.84 -14.36
N LEU A 225 -15.39 0.71 -13.52
CA LEU A 225 -15.42 1.21 -12.14
C LEU A 225 -15.66 2.72 -12.08
N ALA A 226 -14.96 3.50 -12.91
CA ALA A 226 -15.11 4.94 -12.97
C ALA A 226 -16.52 5.32 -13.44
N ARG A 227 -17.00 4.67 -14.50
CA ARG A 227 -18.34 4.94 -15.02
C ARG A 227 -19.43 4.59 -14.02
N TYR A 228 -19.30 3.46 -13.31
CA TYR A 228 -20.21 3.12 -12.23
C TYR A 228 -20.21 4.18 -11.13
N ALA A 229 -19.03 4.65 -10.71
CA ALA A 229 -18.90 5.67 -9.67
C ALA A 229 -19.59 6.99 -10.07
N ASP A 230 -19.49 7.41 -11.34
CA ASP A 230 -20.15 8.62 -11.86
C ASP A 230 -21.68 8.55 -11.72
N ILE A 231 -22.27 7.36 -11.81
CA ILE A 231 -23.73 7.15 -11.82
C ILE A 231 -24.27 6.51 -10.54
N GLU A 232 -23.43 6.15 -9.57
CA GLU A 232 -23.82 5.41 -8.36
C GLU A 232 -24.95 6.14 -7.61
N LEU A 233 -24.89 7.48 -7.55
CA LEU A 233 -25.93 8.28 -6.94
C LEU A 233 -27.27 8.14 -7.68
N LEU A 234 -27.26 8.24 -9.02
CA LEU A 234 -28.46 8.12 -9.85
C LEU A 234 -29.12 6.76 -9.69
N LEU A 235 -28.33 5.68 -9.64
CA LEU A 235 -28.82 4.33 -9.38
C LEU A 235 -29.50 4.22 -8.02
N ARG A 236 -28.89 4.82 -6.97
CA ARG A 236 -29.45 4.78 -5.60
C ARG A 236 -30.76 5.52 -5.46
N VAL A 237 -30.93 6.62 -6.19
CA VAL A 237 -32.19 7.39 -6.16
C VAL A 237 -33.22 6.88 -7.17
N GLY A 238 -32.86 5.90 -8.02
CA GLY A 238 -33.77 5.30 -9.00
C GLY A 238 -33.92 6.10 -10.31
N GLU A 239 -33.04 7.06 -10.55
CA GLU A 239 -33.09 7.99 -11.69
C GLU A 239 -32.22 7.54 -12.88
N TYR A 240 -31.62 6.35 -12.81
CA TYR A 240 -30.82 5.79 -13.89
C TYR A 240 -31.70 5.01 -14.89
N GLU A 241 -31.70 5.42 -16.15
CA GLU A 241 -32.38 4.72 -17.24
C GLU A 241 -31.39 3.99 -18.16
N LYS A 242 -31.65 2.70 -18.38
CA LYS A 242 -30.86 1.86 -19.28
C LYS A 242 -31.00 2.31 -20.73
N GLY A 243 -29.90 2.29 -21.50
CA GLY A 243 -29.87 2.56 -22.94
C GLY A 243 -29.40 3.96 -23.32
N GLY A 244 -29.26 4.88 -22.36
CA GLY A 244 -28.71 6.23 -22.59
C GLY A 244 -27.18 6.26 -22.74
N ASP A 245 -26.49 5.29 -22.13
CA ASP A 245 -25.05 5.15 -22.19
C ASP A 245 -24.64 3.67 -22.08
N ALA A 246 -24.11 3.12 -23.17
CA ALA A 246 -23.74 1.71 -23.25
C ALA A 246 -22.62 1.31 -22.26
N VAL A 247 -21.69 2.23 -21.95
CA VAL A 247 -20.61 1.95 -20.99
C VAL A 247 -21.14 1.96 -19.57
N ALA A 248 -22.06 2.89 -19.27
CA ALA A 248 -22.77 2.93 -18.00
C ALA A 248 -23.60 1.65 -17.79
N ASP A 249 -24.34 1.22 -18.81
CA ASP A 249 -25.14 0.00 -18.77
C ASP A 249 -24.27 -1.24 -18.49
N GLU A 250 -23.13 -1.32 -19.17
CA GLU A 250 -22.17 -2.40 -18.95
C GLU A 250 -21.55 -2.34 -17.54
N ALA A 251 -21.22 -1.14 -17.06
CA ALA A 251 -20.67 -0.94 -15.72
C ALA A 251 -21.66 -1.41 -14.64
N VAL A 252 -22.95 -1.08 -14.78
CA VAL A 252 -24.00 -1.56 -13.88
C VAL A 252 -24.13 -3.08 -13.94
N ALA A 253 -24.12 -3.67 -15.14
CA ALA A 253 -24.22 -5.12 -15.27
C ALA A 253 -23.04 -5.87 -14.63
N LYS A 254 -21.82 -5.31 -14.72
CA LYS A 254 -20.59 -5.98 -14.29
C LYS A 254 -20.13 -5.63 -12.88
N ILE A 255 -20.72 -4.65 -12.22
CA ILE A 255 -20.19 -4.12 -10.95
C ILE A 255 -20.08 -5.20 -9.86
N ASP A 256 -21.03 -6.12 -9.77
CA ASP A 256 -21.01 -7.18 -8.76
C ASP A 256 -19.88 -8.17 -9.01
N ALA A 257 -19.63 -8.52 -10.28
CA ALA A 257 -18.50 -9.36 -10.66
C ALA A 257 -17.16 -8.67 -10.40
N ILE A 258 -17.06 -7.36 -10.68
CA ILE A 258 -15.87 -6.56 -10.37
C ILE A 258 -15.63 -6.53 -8.85
N ASN A 259 -16.66 -6.23 -8.05
CA ASN A 259 -16.55 -6.21 -6.59
C ASN A 259 -16.18 -7.57 -6.01
N ALA A 260 -16.73 -8.66 -6.56
CA ALA A 260 -16.35 -10.02 -6.16
C ALA A 260 -14.89 -10.36 -6.53
N PHE A 261 -14.37 -9.80 -7.62
CA PHE A 261 -12.96 -9.92 -7.99
C PHE A 261 -12.03 -9.10 -7.09
N LEU A 262 -12.46 -7.92 -6.65
CA LEU A 262 -11.68 -7.03 -5.77
C LEU A 262 -11.66 -7.49 -4.30
N ARG A 263 -12.58 -8.37 -3.91
CA ARG A 263 -12.61 -8.96 -2.56
C ARG A 263 -11.73 -10.19 -2.49
N GLN A 264 -10.96 -10.27 -1.41
CA GLN A 264 -10.08 -11.40 -1.14
C GLN A 264 -10.04 -11.67 0.36
N ALA A 265 -10.21 -12.94 0.73
CA ALA A 265 -10.08 -13.35 2.12
C ALA A 265 -8.60 -13.28 2.56
N SER A 266 -8.37 -12.89 3.81
CA SER A 266 -7.02 -12.87 4.38
C SER A 266 -6.38 -14.26 4.37
N ALA A 267 -5.06 -14.32 4.26
CA ALA A 267 -4.27 -15.54 4.11
C ALA A 267 -4.63 -16.40 2.88
N THR A 268 -5.33 -15.85 1.88
CA THR A 268 -5.50 -16.49 0.58
C THR A 268 -4.60 -15.86 -0.46
N HIS A 269 -4.11 -16.65 -1.41
CA HIS A 269 -3.23 -16.21 -2.47
C HIS A 269 -3.74 -16.69 -3.83
N GLU A 270 -3.59 -15.85 -4.85
CA GLU A 270 -3.98 -16.18 -6.21
C GLU A 270 -2.79 -15.99 -7.16
N SER A 271 -2.60 -16.92 -8.10
CA SER A 271 -1.52 -16.81 -9.08
C SER A 271 -1.83 -15.70 -10.09
N ILE A 272 -0.79 -15.11 -10.66
CA ILE A 272 -0.94 -14.03 -11.63
C ILE A 272 -1.69 -14.49 -12.88
N GLU A 273 -1.56 -15.77 -13.27
CA GLU A 273 -2.28 -16.37 -14.40
C GLU A 273 -3.78 -16.40 -14.13
N LYS A 274 -4.18 -16.89 -12.95
CA LYS A 274 -5.60 -16.98 -12.57
C LYS A 274 -6.22 -15.59 -12.37
N THR A 275 -5.50 -14.66 -11.74
CA THR A 275 -5.94 -13.27 -11.61
C THR A 275 -6.13 -12.61 -12.98
N ARG A 276 -5.22 -12.83 -13.94
CA ARG A 276 -5.35 -12.31 -15.32
C ARG A 276 -6.53 -12.91 -16.05
N GLN A 277 -6.74 -14.23 -15.93
CA GLN A 277 -7.87 -14.91 -16.53
C GLN A 277 -9.20 -14.33 -16.03
N ARG A 278 -9.41 -14.28 -14.71
CA ARG A 278 -10.63 -13.74 -14.11
C ARG A 278 -10.88 -12.28 -14.51
N MET A 279 -9.82 -11.47 -14.53
CA MET A 279 -9.89 -10.07 -14.95
C MET A 279 -10.34 -9.96 -16.42
N ARG A 280 -9.85 -10.81 -17.31
CA ARG A 280 -10.25 -10.83 -18.72
C ARG A 280 -11.69 -11.30 -18.93
N GLU A 281 -12.09 -12.36 -18.20
CA GLU A 281 -13.48 -12.86 -18.22
C GLU A 281 -14.46 -11.75 -17.83
N ILE A 282 -14.16 -10.97 -16.79
CA ILE A 282 -14.97 -9.83 -16.39
C ILE A 282 -14.92 -8.71 -17.45
N ALA A 283 -13.74 -8.40 -17.98
CA ALA A 283 -13.57 -7.34 -18.96
C ALA A 283 -14.41 -7.55 -20.23
N TYR A 284 -14.55 -8.79 -20.71
CA TYR A 284 -15.10 -9.05 -22.04
C TYR A 284 -16.16 -10.15 -22.14
N GLU A 285 -16.26 -11.07 -21.18
CA GLU A 285 -17.03 -12.32 -21.36
C GLU A 285 -18.21 -12.47 -20.39
N GLY A 286 -18.24 -11.72 -19.28
CA GLY A 286 -19.32 -11.79 -18.27
C GLY A 286 -20.22 -10.57 -18.26
N ALA A 287 -21.53 -10.76 -18.45
CA ALA A 287 -22.60 -9.85 -18.01
C ALA A 287 -23.66 -10.66 -17.26
#